data_AF-R9JGZ4-F1
#
_entry.id   AF-R9JGZ4-F1
#
_cell.length_a   1.000
_cell.length_b   1.000
_cell.length_c   1.000
_cell.angle_alpha   90.00
_cell.angle_beta   90.00
_cell.angle_gamma   90.00
#
_symmetry.space_group_name_H-M   'P 1'
#
loop_
_entity.id
_entity.type
_entity.pdbx_description
1 polymer ?
#
loop_
_entity_poly.entity_id
_entity_poly.type
_entity_poly.pdbx_seq_one_letter_code
_entity_poly.pdbx_strand_id
1 'polypeptide(L)'
;MNRLEFMKRLEELLSDISRSEREEALQYYNDYLNDAGVENEQEVLESMGTPEQLARTIKEGLGDNGGDGEFTETGYHNKSYEEAVKNEVVRKEEKKRLSGGMIILLILLCIMALPMLAAMLSSIFGAGIGILGGFLALFVGTAAAGIGLFAAGIGLLIAGMVQMAIVPLVGVCLVGAGILLIGLALFCIWITIWLWGTVFPWIIRTVVNLCRRLLHGRRGEER
;
A
#
# COMPACT_ATOMS: atom_id res chain seq x y z
N MET A 1 -24.98 23.70 -4.80
CA MET A 1 -25.96 24.78 -4.56
C MET A 1 -25.63 25.89 -5.54
N ASN A 2 -26.61 26.47 -6.22
CA ASN A 2 -26.32 27.53 -7.22
C ASN A 2 -26.11 28.88 -6.52
N ARG A 3 -25.39 29.82 -7.13
CA ARG A 3 -25.10 31.16 -6.55
C ARG A 3 -26.33 31.87 -6.02
N LEU A 4 -27.44 31.87 -6.77
CA LEU A 4 -28.66 32.56 -6.38
C LEU A 4 -29.26 31.96 -5.09
N GLU A 5 -29.17 30.65 -4.94
CA GLU A 5 -29.61 29.93 -3.75
C GLU A 5 -28.68 30.21 -2.56
N PHE A 6 -27.37 30.26 -2.80
CA PHE A 6 -26.36 30.63 -1.80
C PHE A 6 -26.61 32.03 -1.24
N MET A 7 -26.71 33.02 -2.12
CA MET A 7 -26.87 34.43 -1.73
C MET A 7 -28.21 34.67 -1.04
N LYS A 8 -29.29 34.03 -1.51
CA LYS A 8 -30.60 34.13 -0.85
C LYS A 8 -30.56 33.55 0.56
N ARG A 9 -29.87 32.41 0.75
CA ARG A 9 -29.72 31.79 2.07
C ARG A 9 -28.85 32.63 3.00
N LEU A 10 -27.77 33.20 2.47
CA LEU A 10 -26.90 34.11 3.21
C LEU A 10 -27.65 35.37 3.67
N GLU A 11 -28.47 35.97 2.80
CA GLU A 11 -29.30 37.12 3.14
C GLU A 11 -30.28 36.81 4.28
N GLU A 12 -30.95 35.66 4.21
CA GLU A 12 -31.87 35.20 5.26
C GLU A 12 -31.13 34.99 6.59
N LEU A 13 -29.94 34.40 6.57
CA LEU A 13 -29.14 34.17 7.77
C LEU A 13 -28.59 35.48 8.35
N LEU A 14 -28.42 36.53 7.55
CA LEU A 14 -27.98 37.86 8.00
C LEU A 14 -29.16 38.78 8.37
N SER A 15 -30.39 38.25 8.50
CA SER A 15 -31.55 39.06 8.94
C SER A 15 -31.37 39.69 10.33
N ASP A 16 -30.53 39.08 11.16
CA ASP A 16 -30.34 39.45 12.57
C ASP A 16 -29.40 40.66 12.79
N ILE A 17 -28.65 41.08 11.75
CA ILE A 17 -27.75 42.24 11.81
C ILE A 17 -28.39 43.48 11.17
N SER A 18 -27.76 44.65 11.34
CA SER A 18 -28.31 45.89 10.80
C SER A 18 -28.41 45.81 9.27
N ARG A 19 -29.39 46.54 8.71
CA ARG A 19 -29.63 46.56 7.26
C ARG A 19 -28.38 47.00 6.48
N SER A 20 -27.64 47.97 7.01
CA SER A 20 -26.43 48.50 6.39
C SER A 20 -25.34 47.43 6.30
N GLU A 21 -25.06 46.73 7.40
CA GLU A 21 -24.02 45.69 7.45
C GLU A 21 -24.40 44.47 6.60
N ARG A 22 -25.69 44.11 6.57
CA ARG A 22 -26.18 43.05 5.68
C ARG A 22 -25.99 43.39 4.21
N GLU A 23 -26.37 44.60 3.80
CA GLU A 23 -26.23 45.05 2.41
C GLU A 23 -24.76 45.11 2.00
N GLU A 24 -23.88 45.61 2.87
CA GLU A 24 -22.43 45.68 2.65
C GLU A 24 -21.79 44.28 2.53
N ALA A 25 -22.11 43.37 3.44
CA ALA A 25 -21.60 42.00 3.40
C ALA A 25 -22.08 41.26 2.14
N LEU A 26 -23.37 41.36 1.81
CA LEU A 26 -23.91 40.73 0.60
C LEU A 26 -23.27 41.31 -0.67
N GLN A 27 -23.01 42.62 -0.70
CA GLN A 27 -22.35 43.26 -1.83
C GLN A 27 -20.92 42.75 -2.00
N TYR A 28 -20.13 42.68 -0.92
CA TYR A 28 -18.75 42.20 -0.96
C TYR A 28 -18.63 40.79 -1.57
N TYR A 29 -19.47 39.85 -1.13
CA TYR A 29 -19.44 38.48 -1.66
C TYR A 29 -20.04 38.37 -3.07
N ASN A 30 -21.00 39.23 -3.42
CA ASN A 30 -21.51 39.30 -4.78
C ASN A 30 -20.44 39.76 -5.76
N ASP A 31 -19.68 40.80 -5.40
CA ASP A 31 -18.56 41.31 -6.20
C ASP A 31 -17.45 40.26 -6.33
N TYR A 32 -17.12 39.55 -5.26
CA TYR A 32 -16.15 38.45 -5.32
C TYR A 32 -16.59 37.30 -6.25
N LEU A 33 -17.87 36.92 -6.23
CA LEU A 33 -18.41 35.92 -7.14
C LEU A 33 -18.50 36.43 -8.58
N ASN A 34 -18.70 37.73 -8.79
CA ASN A 34 -18.63 38.35 -10.12
C ASN A 34 -17.22 38.29 -10.69
N ASP A 35 -16.20 38.57 -9.88
CA ASP A 35 -14.79 38.53 -10.28
C ASP A 35 -14.31 37.12 -10.63
N ALA A 36 -14.87 36.08 -9.99
CA ALA A 36 -14.60 34.68 -10.32
C ALA A 36 -15.08 34.31 -11.74
N GLY A 37 -16.12 34.99 -12.23
CA GLY A 37 -16.78 34.71 -13.50
C GLY A 37 -17.59 33.41 -13.49
N VAL A 38 -18.46 33.27 -14.50
CA VAL A 38 -19.39 32.12 -14.61
C VAL A 38 -18.68 30.76 -14.73
N GLU A 39 -17.40 30.75 -15.12
CA GLU A 39 -16.61 29.53 -15.28
C GLU A 39 -16.08 28.98 -13.94
N ASN A 40 -15.80 29.85 -12.95
CA ASN A 40 -15.22 29.46 -11.66
C ASN A 40 -16.18 29.66 -10.48
N GLU A 41 -17.40 30.13 -10.73
CA GLU A 41 -18.42 30.39 -9.70
C GLU A 41 -18.67 29.17 -8.80
N GLN A 42 -18.74 27.96 -9.38
CA GLN A 42 -19.01 26.74 -8.63
C GLN A 42 -17.83 26.34 -7.72
N GLU A 43 -16.59 26.49 -8.19
CA GLU A 43 -15.38 26.20 -7.40
C GLU A 43 -15.24 27.19 -6.25
N VAL A 44 -15.51 28.46 -6.52
CA VAL A 44 -15.48 29.51 -5.50
C VAL A 44 -16.54 29.26 -4.42
N LEU A 45 -17.77 28.93 -4.81
CA LEU A 45 -18.83 28.57 -3.87
C LEU A 45 -18.46 27.37 -2.99
N GLU A 46 -17.78 26.36 -3.55
CA GLU A 46 -17.30 25.20 -2.78
C GLU A 46 -16.19 25.59 -1.80
N SER A 47 -15.26 26.46 -2.21
CA SER A 47 -14.18 26.94 -1.35
C SER A 47 -14.65 27.83 -0.20
N MET A 48 -15.74 28.56 -0.39
CA MET A 48 -16.35 29.42 0.64
C MET A 48 -17.07 28.62 1.73
N GLY A 49 -17.43 27.37 1.48
CA GLY A 49 -18.16 26.51 2.41
C GLY A 49 -19.68 26.71 2.35
N THR A 50 -20.36 26.52 3.48
CA THR A 50 -21.83 26.64 3.55
C THR A 50 -22.27 28.07 3.87
N PRO A 51 -23.44 28.54 3.39
CA PRO A 51 -23.92 29.90 3.69
C PRO A 51 -24.13 30.10 5.21
N GLU A 52 -24.43 29.04 5.96
CA GLU A 52 -24.51 29.03 7.42
C GLU A 52 -23.18 29.36 8.10
N GLN A 53 -22.08 28.76 7.62
CA GLN A 53 -20.74 29.02 8.14
C GLN A 53 -20.30 30.45 7.80
N LEU A 54 -20.55 30.90 6.57
CA LEU A 54 -20.20 32.24 6.14
C LEU A 54 -20.96 33.32 6.93
N ALA A 55 -22.26 33.14 7.14
CA ALA A 55 -23.08 34.06 7.93
C ALA A 55 -22.60 34.18 9.38
N ARG A 56 -22.12 33.09 9.97
CA ARG A 56 -21.54 33.09 11.31
C ARG A 56 -20.26 33.91 11.35
N THR A 57 -19.34 33.71 10.42
CA THR A 57 -18.08 34.46 10.34
C THR A 57 -18.31 35.96 10.20
N ILE A 58 -19.26 36.36 9.34
CA ILE A 58 -19.64 37.77 9.16
C ILE A 58 -20.17 38.36 10.47
N LYS A 59 -21.08 37.65 11.14
CA LYS A 59 -21.65 38.08 12.43
C LYS A 59 -20.60 38.17 13.53
N GLU A 60 -19.66 37.22 13.58
CA GLU A 60 -18.55 37.23 14.53
C GLU A 60 -17.59 38.40 14.28
N GLY A 61 -17.33 38.75 13.02
CA GLY A 61 -16.48 39.89 12.66
C GLY A 61 -17.12 41.26 12.94
N LEU A 62 -18.46 41.34 12.94
CA LEU A 62 -19.22 42.55 13.27
C LEU A 62 -19.48 42.69 14.79
N GLY A 63 -19.33 41.61 15.54
CA GLY A 63 -19.53 41.61 16.99
C GLY A 63 -18.40 42.35 17.71
N ASP A 64 -18.71 43.46 18.36
CA ASP A 64 -17.82 44.24 19.25
C ASP A 64 -17.52 43.50 20.57
N ASN A 65 -17.03 42.26 20.46
CA ASN A 65 -16.50 41.46 21.54
C ASN A 65 -15.10 41.00 21.13
N GLY A 66 -14.11 41.84 21.43
CA GLY A 66 -12.69 41.53 21.29
C GLY A 66 -12.28 40.32 22.12
N GLY A 67 -12.45 39.13 21.54
CA GLY A 67 -12.05 37.85 22.10
C GLY A 67 -11.05 37.13 21.19
N ASP A 68 -9.76 37.35 21.48
CA ASP A 68 -8.65 36.41 21.26
C ASP A 68 -8.49 35.78 19.86
N GLY A 69 -8.37 36.62 18.83
CA GLY A 69 -7.80 36.24 17.54
C GLY A 69 -6.35 36.69 17.42
N GLU A 70 -5.38 35.76 17.38
CA GLU A 70 -3.96 36.07 17.15
C GLU A 70 -3.58 35.85 15.68
N PHE A 71 -2.90 36.83 15.09
CA PHE A 71 -2.25 36.66 13.79
C PHE A 71 -0.84 36.11 14.01
N THR A 72 -0.61 34.89 13.54
CA THR A 72 0.70 34.21 13.57
C THR A 72 1.29 34.15 12.16
N GLU A 73 2.58 33.84 12.03
CA GLU A 73 3.22 33.61 10.71
C GLU A 73 2.56 32.47 9.91
N THR A 74 1.73 31.66 10.54
CA THR A 74 0.95 30.57 9.92
C THR A 74 -0.52 30.92 9.66
N GLY A 75 -0.97 32.15 9.97
CA GLY A 75 -2.33 32.62 9.72
C GLY A 75 -3.08 33.12 10.97
N TYR A 76 -4.36 33.43 10.80
CA TYR A 76 -5.26 33.92 11.85
C TYR A 76 -5.78 32.75 12.72
N HIS A 77 -5.39 32.71 14.00
CA HIS A 77 -5.85 31.72 14.97
C HIS A 77 -6.89 32.36 15.91
N ASN A 78 -8.11 31.85 15.88
CA ASN A 78 -9.16 32.21 16.83
C ASN A 78 -9.58 30.96 17.60
N LYS A 79 -9.52 31.02 18.94
CA LYS A 79 -9.86 29.89 19.82
C LYS A 79 -11.31 29.41 19.65
N SER A 80 -12.23 30.33 19.37
CA SER A 80 -13.64 30.02 19.10
C SER A 80 -13.82 29.29 17.77
N TYR A 81 -13.00 29.63 16.76
CA TYR A 81 -12.98 28.95 15.46
C TYR A 81 -12.35 27.55 15.56
N GLU A 82 -11.26 27.40 16.30
CA GLU A 82 -10.68 26.08 16.60
C GLU A 82 -11.65 25.20 17.39
N GLU A 83 -12.40 25.74 18.35
CA GLU A 83 -13.40 24.97 19.09
C GLU A 83 -14.63 24.63 18.24
N ALA A 84 -15.10 25.51 17.35
CA ALA A 84 -16.23 25.24 16.46
C ALA A 84 -15.86 24.21 15.36
N VAL A 85 -14.68 24.34 14.73
CA VAL A 85 -14.16 23.38 13.74
C VAL A 85 -13.86 22.04 14.40
N LYS A 86 -13.28 22.04 15.60
CA LYS A 86 -13.07 20.80 16.37
C LYS A 86 -14.40 20.17 16.79
N ASN A 87 -15.43 20.95 17.11
CA ASN A 87 -16.76 20.39 17.42
C ASN A 87 -17.50 19.87 16.18
N GLU A 88 -17.40 20.50 15.00
CA GLU A 88 -18.02 19.98 13.77
C GLU A 88 -17.30 18.76 13.20
N VAL A 89 -15.96 18.72 13.24
CA VAL A 89 -15.18 17.54 12.81
C VAL A 89 -15.31 16.38 13.80
N VAL A 90 -15.48 16.66 15.11
CA VAL A 90 -15.74 15.64 16.14
C VAL A 90 -17.21 15.17 16.15
N ARG A 91 -18.17 15.94 15.63
CA ARG A 91 -19.58 15.46 15.56
C ARG A 91 -19.82 14.38 14.50
N LYS A 92 -18.82 14.04 13.69
CA LYS A 92 -18.84 12.86 12.79
C LYS A 92 -17.99 11.69 13.27
N GLU A 93 -17.23 11.86 14.35
CA GLU A 93 -16.59 10.77 15.08
C GLU A 93 -16.90 10.91 16.58
N GLU A 94 -17.99 10.30 17.03
CA GLU A 94 -18.17 10.01 18.45
C GLU A 94 -16.94 9.21 18.93
N LYS A 95 -15.94 9.91 19.48
CA LYS A 95 -14.92 9.26 20.31
C LYS A 95 -15.64 8.78 21.56
N LYS A 96 -16.11 7.53 21.52
CA LYS A 96 -16.39 6.73 22.70
C LYS A 96 -15.25 6.98 23.68
N ARG A 97 -15.54 7.63 24.79
CA ARG A 97 -14.62 7.74 25.92
C ARG A 97 -14.33 6.31 26.36
N LEU A 98 -13.21 5.76 25.90
CA LEU A 98 -12.82 4.41 26.24
C LEU A 98 -12.48 4.43 27.74
N SER A 99 -13.33 3.80 28.55
CA SER A 99 -13.09 3.57 29.97
C SER A 99 -11.68 3.00 30.16
N GLY A 100 -11.00 3.29 31.28
CA GLY A 100 -9.64 2.81 31.53
C GLY A 100 -9.48 1.30 31.32
N GLY A 101 -10.53 0.51 31.57
CA GLY A 101 -10.58 -0.91 31.25
C GLY A 101 -10.57 -1.23 29.74
N MET A 102 -11.19 -0.40 28.91
CA MET A 102 -11.14 -0.51 27.44
C MET A 102 -9.81 -0.03 26.87
N ILE A 103 -9.12 0.92 27.51
CA ILE A 103 -7.73 1.28 27.15
C ILE A 103 -6.79 0.12 27.47
N ILE A 104 -6.92 -0.49 28.65
CA ILE A 104 -6.17 -1.70 29.03
C ILE A 104 -6.47 -2.88 28.10
N LEU A 105 -7.74 -3.08 27.72
CA LEU A 105 -8.14 -4.09 26.74
C LEU A 105 -7.52 -3.81 25.36
N LEU A 106 -7.47 -2.54 24.94
CA LEU A 106 -6.88 -2.14 23.66
C LEU A 106 -5.36 -2.32 23.66
N ILE A 107 -4.67 -2.03 24.78
CA ILE A 107 -3.23 -2.30 24.94
C ILE A 107 -2.95 -3.80 24.92
N LEU A 108 -3.75 -4.62 25.62
CA LEU A 108 -3.64 -6.07 25.63
C LEU A 108 -3.95 -6.67 24.23
N LEU A 109 -4.96 -6.15 23.55
CA LEU A 109 -5.32 -6.50 22.18
C LEU A 109 -4.20 -6.11 21.20
N CYS A 110 -3.62 -4.92 21.35
CA CYS A 110 -2.49 -4.47 20.55
C CYS A 110 -1.27 -5.36 20.77
N ILE A 111 -0.97 -5.81 22.00
CA ILE A 111 0.09 -6.79 22.26
C ILE A 111 -0.17 -8.12 21.53
N MET A 112 -1.44 -8.55 21.43
CA MET A 112 -1.81 -9.76 20.70
C MET A 112 -1.89 -9.56 19.18
N ALA A 113 -2.18 -8.34 18.71
CA ALA A 113 -2.35 -7.99 17.30
C ALA A 113 -1.04 -7.50 16.62
N LEU A 114 -0.10 -6.96 17.40
CA LEU A 114 1.26 -6.62 16.96
C LEU A 114 2.00 -7.80 16.30
N PRO A 115 2.02 -9.02 16.86
CA PRO A 115 2.63 -10.16 16.19
C PRO A 115 1.88 -10.54 14.90
N MET A 116 0.58 -10.28 14.81
CA MET A 116 -0.22 -10.53 13.60
C MET A 116 0.12 -9.51 12.49
N LEU A 117 0.33 -8.24 12.83
CA LEU A 117 0.77 -7.20 11.89
C LEU A 117 2.22 -7.41 11.43
N ALA A 118 3.11 -7.77 12.36
CA ALA A 118 4.49 -8.14 12.04
C ALA A 118 4.55 -9.38 11.13
N ALA A 119 3.70 -10.38 11.40
CA ALA A 119 3.59 -11.58 10.57
C ALA A 119 3.04 -11.29 9.15
N MET A 120 2.10 -10.36 9.02
CA MET A 120 1.58 -9.96 7.70
C MET A 120 2.67 -9.30 6.84
N LEU A 121 3.46 -8.38 7.40
CA LEU A 121 4.56 -7.73 6.68
C LEU A 121 5.71 -8.68 6.36
N SER A 122 6.03 -9.60 7.28
CA SER A 122 7.08 -10.60 7.05
C SER A 122 6.72 -11.62 6.00
N SER A 123 5.43 -11.90 5.78
CA SER A 123 4.99 -12.92 4.81
C SER A 123 5.32 -12.55 3.36
N ILE A 124 5.19 -11.27 2.99
CA ILE A 124 5.43 -10.80 1.62
C ILE A 124 6.92 -10.75 1.31
N PHE A 125 7.72 -10.21 2.25
CA PHE A 125 9.19 -10.20 2.12
C PHE A 125 9.78 -11.61 2.21
N GLY A 126 9.28 -12.44 3.13
CA GLY A 126 9.69 -13.82 3.30
C GLY A 126 9.34 -14.70 2.11
N ALA A 127 8.18 -14.48 1.48
CA ALA A 127 7.81 -15.18 0.25
C ALA A 127 8.74 -14.79 -0.91
N GLY A 128 9.04 -13.50 -1.09
CA GLY A 128 9.96 -13.04 -2.14
C GLY A 128 11.38 -13.60 -1.97
N ILE A 129 11.94 -13.49 -0.76
CA ILE A 129 13.28 -14.00 -0.43
C ILE A 129 13.30 -15.53 -0.50
N GLY A 130 12.25 -16.20 -0.03
CA GLY A 130 12.14 -17.66 -0.07
C GLY A 130 12.05 -18.20 -1.50
N ILE A 131 11.33 -17.53 -2.39
CA ILE A 131 11.30 -17.89 -3.81
C ILE A 131 12.70 -17.71 -4.41
N LEU A 132 13.34 -16.55 -4.22
CA LEU A 132 14.66 -16.28 -4.79
C LEU A 132 15.73 -17.24 -4.23
N GLY A 133 15.73 -17.48 -2.92
CA GLY A 133 16.64 -18.39 -2.23
C GLY A 133 16.40 -19.84 -2.62
N GLY A 134 15.13 -20.26 -2.76
CA GLY A 134 14.78 -21.59 -3.25
C GLY A 134 15.25 -21.82 -4.68
N PHE A 135 15.14 -20.81 -5.55
CA PHE A 135 15.68 -20.85 -6.90
C PHE A 135 17.19 -21.03 -6.93
N LEU A 136 17.91 -20.24 -6.13
CA LEU A 136 19.36 -20.28 -6.07
C LEU A 136 19.85 -21.60 -5.47
N ALA A 137 19.18 -22.10 -4.43
CA ALA A 137 19.46 -23.40 -3.83
C ALA A 137 19.19 -24.56 -4.79
N LEU A 138 18.11 -24.49 -5.58
CA LEU A 138 17.82 -25.49 -6.61
C LEU A 138 18.86 -25.49 -7.72
N PHE A 139 19.34 -24.31 -8.13
CA PHE A 139 20.42 -24.18 -9.11
C PHE A 139 21.74 -24.77 -8.62
N VAL A 140 22.18 -24.36 -7.42
CA VAL A 140 23.43 -24.84 -6.84
C VAL A 140 23.34 -26.33 -6.49
N GLY A 141 22.19 -26.78 -5.99
CA GLY A 141 21.96 -28.16 -5.58
C GLY A 141 21.99 -29.14 -6.75
N THR A 142 21.31 -28.81 -7.86
CA THR A 142 21.32 -29.64 -9.07
C THR A 142 22.71 -29.69 -9.72
N ALA A 143 23.41 -28.55 -9.78
CA ALA A 143 24.79 -28.51 -10.28
C ALA A 143 25.74 -29.35 -9.41
N ALA A 144 25.69 -29.20 -8.09
CA ALA A 144 26.52 -29.95 -7.15
C ALA A 144 26.23 -31.47 -7.22
N ALA A 145 24.96 -31.86 -7.31
CA ALA A 145 24.55 -33.25 -7.46
C ALA A 145 25.08 -33.86 -8.78
N GLY A 146 24.98 -33.12 -9.89
CA GLY A 146 25.50 -33.55 -11.19
C GLY A 146 27.02 -33.77 -11.16
N ILE A 147 27.78 -32.82 -10.59
CA ILE A 147 29.23 -32.93 -10.44
C ILE A 147 29.61 -34.11 -9.53
N GLY A 148 28.89 -34.29 -8.42
CA GLY A 148 29.11 -35.39 -7.49
C GLY A 148 28.90 -36.76 -8.13
N LEU A 149 27.80 -36.94 -8.87
CA LEU A 149 27.51 -38.18 -9.60
C LEU A 149 28.53 -38.45 -10.71
N PHE A 150 29.00 -37.39 -11.39
CA PHE A 150 30.04 -37.50 -12.42
C PHE A 150 31.39 -37.95 -11.84
N ALA A 151 31.83 -37.35 -10.73
CA ALA A 151 33.05 -37.73 -10.03
C ALA A 151 32.97 -39.16 -9.48
N ALA A 152 31.83 -39.54 -8.91
CA ALA A 152 31.57 -40.91 -8.44
C ALA A 152 31.65 -41.91 -9.61
N GLY A 153 31.04 -41.58 -10.75
CA GLY A 153 31.12 -42.39 -11.96
C GLY A 153 32.55 -42.62 -12.45
N ILE A 154 33.38 -41.56 -12.48
CA ILE A 154 34.81 -41.68 -12.82
C ILE A 154 35.54 -42.58 -11.82
N GLY A 155 35.29 -42.42 -10.51
CA GLY A 155 35.87 -43.26 -9.48
C GLY A 155 35.53 -44.74 -9.68
N LEU A 156 34.29 -45.04 -10.04
CA LEU A 156 33.82 -46.40 -10.38
C LEU A 156 34.48 -46.96 -11.64
N LEU A 157 34.76 -46.15 -12.65
CA LEU A 157 35.51 -46.58 -13.84
C LEU A 157 36.94 -46.98 -13.47
N ILE A 158 37.63 -46.15 -12.68
CA ILE A 158 39.00 -46.42 -12.24
C ILE A 158 39.03 -47.68 -11.37
N ALA A 159 38.13 -47.78 -10.38
CA ALA A 159 38.01 -48.95 -9.53
C ALA A 159 37.69 -50.23 -10.33
N GLY A 160 36.81 -50.12 -11.32
CA GLY A 160 36.45 -51.23 -12.22
C GLY A 160 37.63 -51.73 -13.06
N MET A 161 38.47 -50.83 -13.58
CA MET A 161 39.69 -51.23 -14.31
C MET A 161 40.69 -51.96 -13.42
N VAL A 162 40.86 -51.53 -12.17
CA VAL A 162 41.77 -52.22 -11.22
C VAL A 162 41.23 -53.61 -10.86
N GLN A 163 39.92 -53.74 -10.66
CA GLN A 163 39.28 -54.99 -10.27
C GLN A 163 39.28 -56.04 -11.39
N MET A 164 39.42 -55.65 -12.66
CA MET A 164 39.56 -56.60 -13.78
C MET A 164 40.76 -57.55 -13.65
N ALA A 165 41.82 -57.13 -12.96
CA ALA A 165 43.03 -57.95 -12.77
C ALA A 165 42.87 -59.05 -11.70
N ILE A 166 41.86 -58.94 -10.83
CA ILE A 166 41.63 -59.89 -9.73
C ILE A 166 40.38 -60.72 -10.02
N VAL A 167 39.25 -60.05 -10.31
CA VAL A 167 37.96 -60.69 -10.57
C VAL A 167 37.31 -60.01 -11.80
N PRO A 168 37.51 -60.56 -13.02
CA PRO A 168 37.11 -59.88 -14.25
C PRO A 168 35.60 -59.60 -14.34
N LEU A 169 34.76 -60.48 -13.76
CA LEU A 169 33.31 -60.28 -13.73
C LEU A 169 32.90 -59.03 -12.92
N VAL A 170 33.51 -58.83 -11.75
CA VAL A 170 33.26 -57.67 -10.88
C VAL A 170 33.75 -56.38 -11.56
N GLY A 171 34.90 -56.44 -12.22
CA GLY A 171 35.44 -55.32 -12.99
C GLY A 171 34.49 -54.85 -14.10
N VAL A 172 33.98 -55.77 -14.94
CA VAL A 172 33.02 -55.43 -16.02
C VAL A 172 31.74 -54.81 -15.45
N CYS A 173 31.19 -55.36 -14.36
CA CYS A 173 30.00 -54.81 -13.71
C CYS A 173 30.24 -53.40 -13.15
N LEU A 174 31.39 -53.13 -12.52
CA LEU A 174 31.73 -51.79 -12.01
C LEU A 174 31.92 -50.77 -13.13
N VAL A 175 32.57 -51.15 -14.22
CA VAL A 175 32.75 -50.27 -15.38
C VAL A 175 31.39 -49.93 -16.00
N GLY A 176 30.52 -50.93 -16.18
CA GLY A 176 29.16 -50.71 -16.68
C GLY A 176 28.35 -49.79 -15.76
N ALA A 177 28.42 -50.00 -14.44
CA ALA A 177 27.76 -49.13 -13.46
C ALA A 177 28.31 -47.70 -13.50
N GLY A 178 29.63 -47.51 -13.69
CA GLY A 178 30.27 -46.21 -13.85
C GLY A 178 29.78 -45.46 -15.09
N ILE A 179 29.69 -46.12 -16.24
CA ILE A 179 29.16 -45.52 -17.48
C ILE A 179 27.69 -45.12 -17.31
N LEU A 180 26.87 -45.98 -16.69
CA LEU A 180 25.46 -45.67 -16.43
C LEU A 180 25.30 -44.47 -15.48
N LEU A 181 26.14 -44.38 -14.44
CA LEU A 181 26.14 -43.24 -13.52
C LEU A 181 26.55 -41.93 -14.20
N ILE A 182 27.57 -41.96 -15.07
CA ILE A 182 27.98 -40.78 -15.85
C ILE A 182 26.87 -40.38 -16.83
N GLY A 183 26.27 -41.35 -17.52
CA GLY A 183 25.15 -41.11 -18.42
C GLY A 183 23.94 -40.49 -17.70
N LEU A 184 23.60 -41.00 -16.51
CA LEU A 184 22.56 -40.45 -15.66
C LEU A 184 22.90 -39.02 -15.20
N ALA A 185 24.15 -38.77 -14.79
CA ALA A 185 24.59 -37.44 -14.38
C ALA A 185 24.43 -36.42 -15.52
N LEU A 186 24.87 -36.76 -16.73
CA LEU A 186 24.71 -35.91 -17.92
C LEU A 186 23.24 -35.71 -18.29
N PHE A 187 22.42 -36.76 -18.19
CA PHE A 187 20.98 -36.68 -18.44
C PHE A 187 20.28 -35.75 -17.43
N CYS A 188 20.62 -35.85 -16.14
CA CYS A 188 20.10 -34.95 -15.11
C CYS A 188 20.53 -33.49 -15.35
N ILE A 189 21.78 -33.25 -15.75
CA ILE A 189 22.27 -31.90 -16.10
C ILE A 189 21.50 -31.37 -17.31
N TRP A 190 21.32 -32.18 -18.35
CA TRP A 190 20.59 -31.80 -19.56
C TRP A 190 19.12 -31.48 -19.26
N ILE A 191 18.43 -32.33 -18.49
CA ILE A 191 17.07 -32.06 -18.00
C ILE A 191 17.04 -30.75 -17.23
N THR A 192 18.00 -30.50 -16.34
CA THR A 192 18.03 -29.28 -15.53
C THR A 192 18.12 -28.03 -16.41
N ILE A 193 19.00 -28.04 -17.43
CA ILE A 193 19.12 -26.92 -18.38
C ILE A 193 17.84 -26.73 -19.18
N TRP A 194 17.23 -27.82 -19.65
CA TRP A 194 15.98 -27.79 -20.40
C TRP A 194 14.81 -27.26 -19.56
N LEU A 195 14.71 -27.72 -18.31
CA LEU A 195 13.76 -27.24 -17.32
C LEU A 195 13.96 -25.75 -17.10
N TRP A 196 15.20 -25.27 -16.94
CA TRP A 196 15.48 -23.86 -16.74
C TRP A 196 15.11 -22.99 -17.95
N GLY A 197 15.47 -23.41 -19.17
CA GLY A 197 15.11 -22.70 -20.40
C GLY A 197 13.60 -22.56 -20.58
N THR A 198 12.82 -23.50 -20.04
CA THR A 198 11.35 -23.52 -20.17
C THR A 198 10.65 -22.87 -18.98
N VAL A 199 11.07 -23.17 -17.76
CA VAL A 199 10.42 -22.75 -16.51
C VAL A 199 10.78 -21.31 -16.15
N PHE A 200 11.99 -20.84 -16.44
CA PHE A 200 12.38 -19.45 -16.18
C PHE A 200 11.47 -18.43 -16.90
N PRO A 201 11.25 -18.50 -18.23
CA PRO A 201 10.35 -17.57 -18.91
C PRO A 201 8.88 -17.76 -18.49
N TRP A 202 8.47 -19.00 -18.17
CA TRP A 202 7.11 -19.27 -17.69
C TRP A 202 6.85 -18.64 -16.32
N ILE A 203 7.78 -18.78 -15.37
CA ILE A 203 7.65 -18.19 -14.03
C ILE A 203 7.67 -16.67 -14.08
N ILE A 204 8.54 -16.05 -14.88
CA ILE A 204 8.54 -14.59 -15.05
C ILE A 204 7.18 -14.12 -15.57
N ARG A 205 6.62 -14.79 -16.58
CA ARG A 205 5.28 -14.46 -17.09
C ARG A 205 4.21 -14.61 -16.02
N THR A 206 4.27 -15.66 -15.20
CA THR A 206 3.32 -15.90 -14.11
C THR A 206 3.43 -14.84 -13.01
N VAL A 207 4.65 -14.51 -12.57
CA VAL A 207 4.89 -13.47 -11.56
C VAL A 207 4.45 -12.10 -12.08
N VAL A 208 4.78 -11.75 -13.32
CA VAL A 208 4.35 -10.48 -13.94
C VAL A 208 2.83 -10.43 -14.05
N ASN A 209 2.17 -11.52 -14.45
CA ASN A 209 0.71 -11.57 -14.52
C ASN A 209 0.06 -11.48 -13.13
N LEU A 210 0.65 -12.10 -12.12
CA LEU A 210 0.17 -12.04 -10.74
C LEU A 210 0.33 -10.63 -10.17
N CYS A 211 1.49 -9.99 -10.37
CA CYS A 211 1.72 -8.60 -9.99
C CYS A 211 0.80 -7.65 -10.73
N ARG A 212 0.58 -7.84 -12.04
CA ARG A 212 -0.38 -7.04 -12.81
C ARG A 212 -1.80 -7.20 -12.27
N ARG A 213 -2.24 -8.41 -11.92
CA ARG A 213 -3.56 -8.66 -11.32
C ARG A 213 -3.70 -8.03 -9.94
N LEU A 214 -2.68 -8.14 -9.08
CA LEU A 214 -2.69 -7.53 -7.75
C LEU A 214 -2.67 -6.00 -7.81
N LEU A 215 -1.93 -5.40 -8.76
CA LEU A 215 -1.89 -3.95 -8.92
C LEU A 215 -3.10 -3.36 -9.66
N HIS A 216 -3.73 -4.09 -10.59
CA HIS A 216 -4.88 -3.59 -11.36
C HIS A 216 -6.25 -4.04 -10.80
N GLY A 217 -6.28 -4.93 -9.80
CA GLY A 217 -7.50 -5.49 -9.21
C GLY A 217 -8.36 -4.54 -8.35
N ARG A 218 -8.18 -3.21 -8.46
CA ARG A 218 -8.99 -2.20 -7.75
C ARG A 218 -9.67 -1.16 -8.65
N ARG A 219 -9.79 -1.41 -9.96
CA ARG A 219 -10.66 -0.63 -10.85
C ARG A 219 -11.55 -1.56 -11.65
N GLY A 220 -12.71 -1.93 -11.10
CA GLY A 220 -13.68 -2.71 -11.86
C GLY A 220 -14.81 -3.35 -11.07
N GLU A 221 -15.35 -2.69 -10.05
CA GLU A 221 -16.68 -3.00 -9.50
C GLU A 221 -17.48 -1.70 -9.38
N GLU A 222 -17.86 -1.12 -10.51
CA GLU A 222 -19.04 -0.27 -10.64
C GLU A 222 -19.53 -0.38 -12.09
N ARG A 223 -20.41 -1.35 -12.37
CA ARG A 223 -21.51 -1.28 -13.34
C ARG A 223 -22.55 -2.35 -13.04
#